data_AF-A0A9X7LZK9-F1
#
_entry.id   AF-A0A9X7LZK9-F1
#
_cell.length_a   1.000
_cell.length_b   1.000
_cell.length_c   1.000
_cell.angle_alpha   90.00
_cell.angle_beta   90.00
_cell.angle_gamma   90.00
#
_symmetry.space_group_name_H-M   'P 1'
#
loop_
_entity.id
_entity.type
_entity.pdbx_description
1 polymer ?
#
loop_
_entity_poly.entity_id
_entity_poly.type
_entity_poly.pdbx_seq_one_letter_code
_entity_poly.pdbx_strand_id
1 'polypeptide(L)' 'MLTYKEWLLKFKSVDLPIGDIAVDVELDANFPNTKDYARIQKYLETNPTSDSFMRVFEYSFKMYYESTQKKF' A
#
# COMPACT_ATOMS: atom_id res chain seq x y z
N MET A 1 -6.72 8.46 11.90
CA MET A 1 -6.51 7.02 11.60
C MET A 1 -5.59 6.98 10.39
N LEU A 2 -4.46 6.29 10.48
CA LEU A 2 -3.45 6.21 9.42
C LEU A 2 -4.05 5.50 8.19
N THR A 3 -3.96 6.07 6.99
CA THR A 3 -4.36 5.37 5.74
C THR A 3 -3.32 4.34 5.32
N TYR A 4 -3.65 3.47 4.37
CA TYR A 4 -2.65 2.54 3.82
C TYR A 4 -1.51 3.29 3.12
N LYS A 5 -1.81 4.34 2.35
CA LYS A 5 -0.81 5.20 1.71
C LYS A 5 0.15 5.79 2.75
N GLU A 6 -0.37 6.44 3.79
CA GLU A 6 0.45 7.05 4.84
C GLU A 6 1.30 6.03 5.62
N TRP A 7 0.80 4.81 5.79
CA TRP A 7 1.56 3.72 6.40
C TRP A 7 2.67 3.20 5.48
N LEU A 8 2.36 3.00 4.20
CA LEU A 8 3.28 2.45 3.20
C LEU A 8 4.49 3.37 2.97
N LEU A 9 4.27 4.68 2.97
CA LEU A 9 5.34 5.68 2.75
C LEU A 9 6.44 5.65 3.83
N LYS A 10 6.22 4.99 4.97
CA LYS A 10 7.24 4.78 5.99
C LYS A 10 8.34 3.80 5.55
N PHE A 11 8.08 3.00 4.51
CA PHE A 11 8.99 1.98 4.01
C PHE A 11 9.76 2.41 2.76
N LYS A 12 9.63 3.66 2.30
CA LYS A 12 10.25 4.13 1.04
C LYS A 12 11.77 4.05 0.99
N SER A 13 12.44 3.93 2.13
CA SER A 13 13.89 3.77 2.23
C SER A 13 14.34 2.31 2.42
N VAL A 14 13.41 1.36 2.36
CA VAL A 14 13.70 -0.06 2.56
C VAL A 14 14.03 -0.70 1.21
N ASP A 15 15.19 -1.36 1.13
CA ASP A 15 15.64 -2.10 -0.05
C ASP A 15 14.95 -3.49 -0.14
N LEU A 16 13.63 -3.46 -0.30
CA LEU A 16 12.74 -4.61 -0.47
C LEU A 16 11.57 -4.21 -1.36
N PRO A 17 10.80 -5.16 -1.93
CA PRO A 17 9.67 -4.83 -2.81
C PRO A 17 8.63 -3.87 -2.22
N ILE A 18 8.47 -3.84 -0.88
CA ILE A 18 7.59 -2.88 -0.20
C ILE A 18 8.08 -1.43 -0.33
N GLY A 19 9.41 -1.22 -0.36
CA GLY A 19 10.01 0.08 -0.58
C GLY A 19 9.86 0.55 -2.02
N ASP A 20 10.05 -0.37 -2.98
CA ASP A 20 9.82 -0.08 -4.41
C ASP A 20 8.40 0.43 -4.65
N ILE A 21 7.38 -0.30 -4.18
CA ILE A 21 5.99 0.15 -4.34
C ILE A 21 5.67 1.41 -3.54
N ALA A 22 6.38 1.66 -2.43
CA ALA A 22 6.20 2.89 -1.65
C ALA A 22 6.65 4.12 -2.43
N VAL A 23 7.75 4.01 -3.19
CA VAL A 23 8.20 5.07 -4.10
C VAL A 23 7.19 5.26 -5.24
N ASP A 24 6.72 4.17 -5.87
CA ASP A 24 5.72 4.25 -6.94
C ASP A 24 4.43 4.95 -6.46
N VAL A 25 3.95 4.61 -5.25
CA VAL A 25 2.77 5.21 -4.63
C VAL A 25 2.98 6.67 -4.19
N GLU A 26 4.22 7.05 -3.83
CA GLU A 26 4.58 8.44 -3.55
C GLU A 26 4.43 9.30 -4.80
N LEU A 27 4.87 8.77 -5.95
CA LEU A 27 4.80 9.43 -7.26
C LEU A 27 3.38 9.45 -7.85
N ASP A 28 2.54 8.48 -7.48
CA ASP A 28 1.14 8.43 -7.89
C ASP A 28 0.24 9.37 -7.05
N ALA A 29 -0.01 10.55 -7.61
CA ALA A 29 -0.90 11.56 -7.02
C ALA A 29 -2.36 11.09 -6.91
N ASN A 30 -2.79 10.13 -7.74
CA ASN A 30 -4.16 9.60 -7.76
C ASN A 30 -4.33 8.38 -6.85
N PHE A 31 -3.24 7.83 -6.31
CA PHE A 31 -3.30 6.67 -5.43
C PHE A 31 -4.25 6.93 -4.25
N PRO A 32 -5.22 6.03 -3.98
CA PRO A 32 -6.25 6.27 -2.98
C PRO A 32 -5.69 6.51 -1.57
N ASN A 33 -5.96 7.69 -1.01
CA ASN A 33 -5.65 7.98 0.39
C ASN A 33 -6.74 7.44 1.32
N THR A 34 -6.82 6.11 1.45
CA THR A 34 -7.87 5.41 2.22
C THR A 34 -7.29 4.22 2.99
N LYS A 35 -8.08 3.68 3.91
CA LYS A 35 -7.84 2.42 4.64
C LYS A 35 -8.69 1.25 4.12
N ASP A 36 -9.46 1.49 3.06
CA ASP A 36 -10.38 0.51 2.47
C ASP A 36 -9.65 -0.34 1.44
N TYR A 37 -9.51 -1.63 1.75
CA TYR A 37 -8.87 -2.62 0.88
C TYR A 37 -9.53 -2.68 -0.49
N ALA A 38 -10.87 -2.80 -0.55
CA ALA A 38 -11.59 -2.98 -1.80
C ALA A 38 -11.45 -1.76 -2.71
N ARG A 39 -11.39 -0.56 -2.13
CA ARG A 39 -11.18 0.67 -2.90
C ARG A 39 -9.77 0.74 -3.52
N ILE A 40 -8.75 0.30 -2.79
CA ILE A 40 -7.37 0.28 -3.30
C ILE A 40 -7.18 -0.86 -4.30
N GLN A 41 -7.70 -2.05 -4.02
CA GLN A 41 -7.68 -3.18 -4.94
C GLN A 41 -8.34 -2.81 -6.27
N LYS A 42 -9.56 -2.26 -6.23
CA LYS A 42 -10.25 -1.82 -7.45
C LYS A 42 -9.43 -0.78 -8.22
N TYR A 43 -8.79 0.16 -7.53
CA TYR A 43 -7.90 1.13 -8.17
C TYR A 43 -6.74 0.43 -8.89
N LEU A 44 -6.08 -0.53 -8.23
CA LEU A 44 -4.96 -1.28 -8.80
C LEU A 44 -5.36 -2.22 -9.94
N GLU A 45 -6.61 -2.71 -9.95
CA GLU A 45 -7.17 -3.51 -11.06
C GLU A 45 -7.55 -2.65 -12.26
N THR A 46 -7.99 -1.40 -12.04
CA THR A 46 -8.34 -0.47 -13.13
C THR A 46 -7.15 0.25 -13.74
N ASN A 47 -6.01 0.25 -13.05
CA ASN A 47 -4.77 0.85 -13.54
C ASN A 47 -3.79 -0.27 -13.91
N PRO A 48 -3.02 -0.14 -15.01
CA PRO A 48 -2.06 -1.18 -15.39
C PRO A 48 -0.98 -1.31 -14.30
N THR A 49 -1.04 -2.39 -13.53
CA THR A 49 -0.07 -2.77 -12.50
C THR A 49 0.44 -4.18 -12.77
N SER A 50 1.65 -4.49 -12.29
CA SER A 50 2.21 -5.83 -12.44
C SER A 50 1.64 -6.79 -11.39
N ASP A 51 1.58 -8.09 -11.70
CA ASP A 51 1.21 -9.12 -10.73
C ASP A 51 2.10 -9.08 -9.48
N SER A 52 3.37 -8.68 -9.64
CA SER A 52 4.30 -8.50 -8.53
C SER A 52 3.84 -7.36 -7.61
N PHE A 53 3.45 -6.22 -8.18
CA PHE A 53 2.90 -5.09 -7.42
C PHE A 53 1.67 -5.53 -6.62
N MET A 54 0.74 -6.24 -7.26
CA MET A 54 -0.49 -6.70 -6.60
C MET A 54 -0.19 -7.63 -5.42
N ARG A 55 0.74 -8.58 -5.57
CA ARG A 55 1.16 -9.44 -4.45
C ARG A 55 1.75 -8.63 -3.29
N VAL A 56 2.64 -7.68 -3.58
CA VAL A 56 3.25 -6.84 -2.53
C VAL A 56 2.17 -5.99 -1.84
N PHE A 57 1.20 -5.46 -2.58
CA PHE A 57 0.03 -4.78 -2.02
C PHE A 57 -0.74 -5.68 -1.05
N GLU A 58 -1.16 -6.89 -1.47
CA GLU A 58 -1.92 -7.82 -0.62
C GLU A 58 -1.20 -8.15 0.69
N TYR A 59 0.09 -8.52 0.61
CA TYR A 59 0.90 -8.83 1.78
C TYR A 59 1.12 -7.63 2.69
N SER A 60 1.43 -6.47 2.13
CA SER A 60 1.68 -5.25 2.92
C SER A 60 0.40 -4.69 3.52
N PHE A 61 -0.75 -4.87 2.89
CA PHE A 61 -2.04 -4.48 3.45
C PHE A 61 -2.41 -5.31 4.69
N LYS A 62 -2.10 -6.60 4.68
CA LYS A 62 -2.22 -7.45 5.87
C LYS A 62 -1.36 -6.92 7.03
N MET A 63 -0.11 -6.55 6.76
CA MET A 63 0.79 -5.95 7.77
C MET A 63 0.26 -4.60 8.29
N TYR A 64 -0.26 -3.75 7.40
CA TYR A 64 -0.93 -2.51 7.78
C TYR A 64 -2.09 -2.77 8.74
N TYR A 65 -2.98 -3.71 8.41
CA TYR A 65 -4.12 -4.07 9.26
C TYR A 65 -3.65 -4.57 10.63
N GLU A 66 -2.71 -5.52 10.69
CA GLU A 66 -2.17 -6.05 11.95
C GLU A 66 -1.51 -4.94 12.81
N SER A 67 -0.76 -4.04 12.18
CA SER A 67 -0.09 -2.94 12.88
C SER A 67 -1.04 -1.86 13.42
N THR A 68 -2.25 -1.77 12.85
CA THR A 68 -3.24 -0.75 13.24
C THR A 68 -4.35 -1.29 14.13
N GLN A 69 -4.51 -2.62 14.23
CA GLN A 69 -5.44 -3.28 15.16
C GLN A 69 -4.83 -3.57 16.54
N LYS A 70 -3.50 -3.60 16.68
CA LYS A 70 -2.83 -3.73 17.99
C LYS A 70 -3.06 -2.46 18.83
N LYS A 71 -4.17 -2.44 19.58
CA LYS A 71 -4.31 -1.61 20.77
C LYS A 71 -3.45 -2.24 21.87
N PHE A 72 -2.47 -1.48 22.37
CA PHE A 72 -1.84 -1.80 23.65
C PHE A 72 -2.85 -1.62 24.78
#